data_AF-A0A1C7LMH1-F1
#
_entry.id   AF-A0A1C7LMH1-F1
#
_cell.length_a   1.000
_cell.length_b   1.000
_cell.length_c   1.000
_cell.angle_alpha   90.00
_cell.angle_beta   90.00
_cell.angle_gamma   90.00
#
_symmetry.space_group_name_H-M   'P 1'
#
loop_
_entity.id
_entity.type
_entity.pdbx_description
1 polymer ?
#
loop_
_entity_poly.entity_id
_entity_poly.type
_entity_poly.pdbx_seq_one_letter_code
_entity_poly.pdbx_strand_id
1 'polypeptide(L)'
;MNAESLALNAISTITVHGIAHTKGDDTTDCPLRMTRVAIPKMKREVHQPHEPFISPDGHREIAPSRLPPEGDYHVDLSLQPLKQTIGCEENGNYGRPSQDPSTLTGRLPPLAVKIARFGYKRELLLEASVYKELEHLQGVSIPRCYGLFEDTDEHVSISELPPEFDALPREQHRKLWHEKLELAKQELRFNRAHNGPGGSNTVMLLLLERLGGRLPIGVDLGPELRADLHALLEDMAIQGVFYNDIRYYNILQPLPSPPGFSGMIYGIYHGKGGRFMNLRTNDKPSCTYNAICKDIKRTSITSSGL
;
A
#
# COMPACT_ATOMS: atom_id res chain seq x y z
N MET A 1 20.93 -20.58 -10.37
CA MET A 1 20.65 -19.75 -9.18
C MET A 1 19.36 -20.26 -8.59
N ASN A 2 19.35 -20.67 -7.33
CA ASN A 2 18.09 -21.03 -6.66
C ASN A 2 17.26 -19.76 -6.59
N ALA A 3 16.07 -19.76 -7.19
CA ALA A 3 15.12 -18.67 -6.99
C ALA A 3 14.83 -18.64 -5.48
N GLU A 4 15.38 -17.66 -4.77
CA GLU A 4 15.04 -17.45 -3.37
C GLU A 4 13.53 -17.27 -3.30
N SER A 5 12.85 -18.20 -2.63
CA SER A 5 11.39 -18.20 -2.54
C SER A 5 10.99 -16.97 -1.72
N LEU A 6 10.46 -15.96 -2.40
CA LEU A 6 9.91 -14.77 -1.77
C LEU A 6 8.78 -15.17 -0.82
N ALA A 7 8.77 -14.61 0.38
CA ALA A 7 7.73 -14.86 1.39
C ALA A 7 6.44 -14.08 1.11
N LEU A 8 5.95 -14.09 -0.15
CA LEU A 8 4.77 -13.33 -0.60
C LEU A 8 3.49 -13.80 0.11
N ASN A 9 2.92 -14.91 -0.33
CA ASN A 9 1.73 -15.51 0.30
C ASN A 9 2.02 -16.21 1.62
N ALA A 10 3.29 -16.27 2.05
CA ALA A 10 3.68 -17.02 3.23
C ALA A 10 3.20 -16.38 4.56
N ILE A 11 2.88 -15.08 4.58
CA ILE A 11 2.56 -14.34 5.81
C ILE A 11 1.09 -14.54 6.20
N SER A 12 0.78 -15.35 7.21
CA SER A 12 -0.61 -15.56 7.66
C SER A 12 -1.11 -14.46 8.60
N THR A 13 -0.21 -13.91 9.41
CA THR A 13 -0.55 -12.99 10.50
C THR A 13 0.51 -11.92 10.67
N ILE A 14 0.10 -10.76 11.16
CA ILE A 14 1.00 -9.66 11.51
C ILE A 14 0.67 -9.09 12.88
N THR A 15 1.68 -8.70 13.65
CA THR A 15 1.52 -7.86 14.84
C THR A 15 2.00 -6.46 14.51
N VAL A 16 1.21 -5.43 14.81
CA VAL A 16 1.53 -4.05 14.46
C VAL A 16 1.52 -3.16 15.69
N HIS A 17 2.70 -2.60 15.99
CA HIS A 17 2.93 -1.66 17.07
C HIS A 17 2.82 -0.20 16.59
N GLY A 18 2.43 0.71 17.47
CA GLY A 18 2.44 2.16 17.23
C GLY A 18 1.24 2.68 16.43
N ILE A 19 0.14 1.94 16.43
CA ILE A 19 -1.12 2.34 15.76
C ILE A 19 -2.31 2.47 16.71
N ALA A 20 -2.22 1.81 17.86
CA ALA A 20 -3.33 1.55 18.75
C ALA A 20 -2.84 1.68 20.19
N HIS A 21 -3.69 2.19 21.07
CA HIS A 21 -3.37 2.39 22.48
C HIS A 21 -4.53 1.89 23.33
N THR A 22 -4.23 1.58 24.59
CA THR A 22 -5.25 1.13 25.54
C THR A 22 -6.25 2.26 25.78
N LYS A 23 -7.55 1.96 25.74
CA LYS A 23 -8.60 2.98 25.94
C LYS A 23 -8.43 3.66 27.31
N GLY A 24 -8.21 4.98 27.28
CA GLY A 24 -7.97 5.80 28.48
C GLY A 24 -6.50 6.01 28.83
N ASP A 25 -5.58 5.45 28.05
CA ASP A 25 -4.14 5.63 28.17
C ASP A 25 -3.48 5.75 26.78
N ASP A 26 -3.24 6.99 26.36
CA ASP A 26 -2.60 7.30 25.08
C ASP A 26 -1.08 7.03 25.07
N THR A 27 -0.49 6.52 26.16
CA THR A 27 0.94 6.24 26.26
C THR A 27 1.27 4.75 26.11
N THR A 28 0.34 3.88 26.49
CA THR A 28 0.53 2.43 26.42
C THR A 28 0.11 1.90 25.05
N ASP A 29 1.11 1.56 24.22
CA ASP A 29 0.93 0.88 22.95
C ASP A 29 0.13 -0.42 23.13
N CYS A 30 -0.87 -0.62 22.27
CA CYS A 30 -1.70 -1.81 22.21
C CYS A 30 -1.50 -2.45 20.82
N PRO A 31 -0.62 -3.45 20.70
CA PRO A 31 -0.28 -4.01 19.39
C PRO A 31 -1.49 -4.72 18.78
N LEU A 32 -1.79 -4.44 17.51
CA LEU A 32 -2.88 -5.12 16.80
C LEU A 32 -2.36 -6.42 16.18
N ARG A 33 -3.05 -7.53 16.46
CA ARG A 33 -2.71 -8.84 15.90
C ARG A 33 -3.67 -9.13 14.75
N MET A 34 -3.25 -8.78 13.55
CA MET A 34 -4.07 -8.85 12.35
C MET A 34 -3.90 -10.18 11.62
N THR A 35 -5.00 -10.68 11.05
CA THR A 35 -5.05 -11.92 10.27
C THR A 35 -5.22 -11.64 8.79
N ARG A 36 -4.63 -12.46 7.92
CA ARG A 36 -4.78 -12.30 6.47
C ARG A 36 -6.24 -12.45 6.06
N VAL A 37 -6.70 -11.55 5.20
CA VAL A 37 -8.03 -11.57 4.59
C VAL A 37 -7.96 -12.00 3.13
N ALA A 38 -8.94 -12.79 2.71
CA ALA A 38 -9.10 -13.14 1.30
C ALA A 38 -9.43 -11.90 0.47
N ILE A 39 -8.54 -11.57 -0.47
CA ILE A 39 -8.77 -10.48 -1.43
C ILE A 39 -9.75 -10.99 -2.50
N PRO A 40 -10.91 -10.36 -2.69
CA PRO A 40 -11.87 -10.77 -3.71
C PRO A 40 -11.26 -10.59 -5.10
N LYS A 41 -11.73 -11.38 -6.07
CA LYS A 41 -11.41 -11.12 -7.47
C LYS A 41 -12.01 -9.77 -7.86
N MET A 42 -11.24 -8.94 -8.56
CA MET A 42 -11.74 -7.67 -9.03
C MET A 42 -12.85 -7.96 -10.05
N LYS A 43 -14.01 -7.32 -9.87
CA LYS A 43 -15.02 -7.33 -10.94
C LYS A 43 -14.53 -6.37 -12.00
N ARG A 44 -14.00 -6.92 -13.10
CA ARG A 44 -13.72 -6.11 -14.30
C ARG A 44 -15.04 -5.58 -14.79
N GLU A 45 -15.16 -4.26 -14.91
CA GLU A 45 -16.31 -3.68 -15.57
C GLU A 45 -16.28 -4.18 -17.01
N VAL A 46 -17.38 -4.82 -17.44
CA VAL A 46 -17.56 -5.16 -18.85
C VAL A 46 -17.89 -3.85 -19.54
N HIS A 47 -16.83 -3.16 -19.95
CA HIS A 47 -16.97 -1.95 -20.73
C HIS A 47 -17.79 -2.21 -21.98
N GLN A 48 -18.54 -1.19 -22.41
CA GLN A 48 -19.34 -1.33 -23.60
C GLN A 48 -18.43 -1.34 -24.85
N PRO A 49 -18.79 -2.07 -25.92
CA PRO A 49 -17.99 -2.19 -27.14
C PRO A 49 -17.65 -0.86 -27.84
N HIS A 50 -18.31 0.23 -27.45
CA HIS A 50 -18.14 1.55 -28.05
C HIS A 50 -17.09 2.41 -27.33
N GLU A 51 -16.46 1.92 -26.26
CA GLU A 51 -15.40 2.63 -25.58
C GLU A 51 -14.09 2.52 -26.37
N PRO A 52 -13.54 3.63 -26.90
CA PRO A 52 -12.46 3.61 -27.90
C PRO A 52 -11.10 3.16 -27.35
N PHE A 53 -11.02 2.82 -26.06
CA PHE A 53 -9.78 2.54 -25.34
C PHE A 53 -9.54 1.05 -25.07
N ILE A 54 -10.39 0.17 -25.60
CA ILE A 54 -10.31 -1.26 -25.35
C ILE A 54 -9.76 -1.94 -26.59
N SER A 55 -8.78 -2.82 -26.36
CA SER A 55 -8.28 -3.68 -27.42
C SER A 55 -9.46 -4.38 -28.11
N PRO A 56 -9.49 -4.48 -29.44
CA PRO A 56 -10.53 -5.24 -30.14
C PRO A 56 -10.61 -6.70 -29.67
N ASP A 57 -9.51 -7.23 -29.12
CA ASP A 57 -9.42 -8.58 -28.56
C ASP A 57 -9.91 -8.67 -27.11
N GLY A 58 -10.38 -7.57 -26.52
CA GLY A 58 -10.77 -7.47 -25.11
C GLY A 58 -9.58 -7.52 -24.15
N HIS A 59 -9.88 -7.77 -22.87
CA HIS A 59 -8.85 -7.93 -21.84
C HIS A 59 -8.22 -9.31 -21.91
N ARG A 60 -6.90 -9.39 -21.77
CA ARG A 60 -6.22 -10.68 -21.66
C ARG A 60 -6.72 -11.45 -20.45
N GLU A 61 -6.85 -12.77 -20.60
CA GLU A 61 -7.05 -13.66 -19.48
C GLU A 61 -5.88 -13.56 -18.50
N ILE A 62 -6.21 -13.56 -17.22
CA ILE A 62 -5.21 -13.50 -16.15
C ILE A 62 -4.49 -14.84 -16.14
N ALA A 63 -3.17 -14.81 -16.30
CA ALA A 63 -2.35 -15.99 -16.13
C ALA A 63 -2.56 -16.60 -14.72
N PRO A 64 -2.51 -17.93 -14.56
CA PRO A 64 -2.57 -18.54 -13.25
C PRO A 64 -1.55 -17.93 -12.29
N SER A 65 -1.93 -17.77 -11.02
CA SER A 65 -1.06 -17.23 -9.98
C SER A 65 0.25 -18.03 -9.90
N ARG A 66 1.35 -17.30 -9.82
CA ARG A 66 2.71 -17.81 -9.63
C ARG A 66 3.22 -17.57 -8.21
N LEU A 67 2.36 -17.01 -7.34
CA LEU A 67 2.70 -16.85 -5.94
C LEU A 67 2.95 -18.22 -5.29
N PRO A 68 3.86 -18.29 -4.31
CA PRO A 68 3.99 -19.50 -3.50
C PRO A 68 2.66 -19.84 -2.82
N PRO A 69 2.48 -21.09 -2.36
CA PRO A 69 1.34 -21.44 -1.53
C PRO A 69 1.28 -20.56 -0.28
N GLU A 70 0.09 -20.45 0.29
CA GLU A 70 -0.10 -19.78 1.58
C GLU A 70 0.73 -20.48 2.66
N GLY A 71 1.41 -19.67 3.47
CA GLY A 71 2.23 -20.13 4.59
C GLY A 71 1.64 -19.69 5.91
N ASP A 72 2.36 -19.99 7.00
CA ASP A 72 1.97 -19.69 8.37
C ASP A 72 2.85 -18.61 9.02
N TYR A 73 3.60 -17.84 8.23
CA TYR A 73 4.57 -16.89 8.78
C TYR A 73 3.89 -15.77 9.55
N HIS A 74 4.51 -15.41 10.67
CA HIS A 74 4.13 -14.28 11.48
C HIS A 74 5.12 -13.13 11.30
N VAL A 75 4.63 -11.91 11.09
CA VAL A 75 5.48 -10.72 10.96
C VAL A 75 5.13 -9.70 12.04
N ASP A 76 6.13 -9.31 12.83
CA ASP A 76 6.03 -8.24 13.80
C ASP A 76 6.56 -6.93 13.19
N LEU A 77 5.72 -5.91 13.18
CA LEU A 77 5.93 -4.60 12.58
C LEU A 77 5.87 -3.53 13.65
N SER A 78 6.96 -2.75 13.78
CA SER A 78 6.95 -1.53 14.58
C SER A 78 6.89 -0.30 13.69
N LEU A 79 5.77 0.43 13.79
CA LEU A 79 5.57 1.69 13.09
C LEU A 79 6.00 2.83 14.01
N GLN A 80 6.79 3.75 13.47
CA GLN A 80 7.13 4.95 14.21
C GLN A 80 6.12 6.07 14.02
N PRO A 81 5.97 6.95 15.03
CA PRO A 81 5.43 8.29 14.79
C PRO A 81 6.23 8.91 13.65
N LEU A 82 5.56 9.15 12.54
CA LEU A 82 6.19 9.77 11.40
C LEU A 82 6.35 11.24 11.75
N LYS A 83 7.58 11.74 11.93
CA LYS A 83 7.83 13.19 12.11
C LYS A 83 7.14 14.10 11.06
N GLN A 84 6.73 13.52 9.94
CA GLN A 84 5.78 14.08 8.99
C GLN A 84 4.80 13.01 8.54
N THR A 85 3.51 13.21 8.78
CA THR A 85 2.47 12.54 7.99
C THR A 85 2.61 12.94 6.53
N ILE A 86 3.23 12.08 5.73
CA ILE A 86 3.34 12.26 4.28
C ILE A 86 1.97 11.95 3.66
N GLY A 87 1.01 12.83 3.91
CA GLY A 87 -0.23 12.95 3.17
C GLY A 87 -0.06 14.02 2.10
N CYS A 88 0.74 13.73 1.07
CA CYS A 88 1.08 14.67 0.00
C CYS A 88 1.93 15.87 0.48
N GLU A 89 3.10 16.02 -0.14
CA GLU A 89 3.97 17.21 -0.15
C GLU A 89 5.13 17.20 0.87
N GLU A 90 6.32 17.09 0.28
CA GLU A 90 7.65 17.49 0.76
C GLU A 90 8.44 16.65 1.79
N ASN A 91 9.61 16.20 1.28
CA ASN A 91 10.86 15.86 1.96
C ASN A 91 10.96 14.50 2.65
N GLY A 92 11.41 13.53 1.85
CA GLY A 92 11.82 12.21 2.31
C GLY A 92 13.10 12.26 3.15
N ASN A 93 12.94 12.26 4.47
CA ASN A 93 13.97 11.77 5.38
C ASN A 93 13.55 10.39 5.88
N TYR A 94 13.93 9.39 5.09
CA TYR A 94 13.49 8.02 5.25
C TYR A 94 14.33 7.32 6.32
N GLY A 95 13.70 7.00 7.45
CA GLY A 95 14.34 6.24 8.53
C GLY A 95 14.80 4.88 8.04
N ARG A 96 16.09 4.58 8.20
CA ARG A 96 16.63 3.24 8.01
C ARG A 96 15.97 2.30 9.04
N PRO A 97 15.38 1.17 8.65
CA PRO A 97 14.96 0.19 9.63
C PRO A 97 16.18 -0.27 10.43
N SER A 98 16.04 -0.29 11.76
CA SER A 98 17.06 -0.82 12.67
C SER A 98 17.07 -2.34 12.48
N GLN A 99 18.00 -2.81 11.65
CA GLN A 99 18.18 -4.24 11.42
C GLN A 99 18.76 -4.87 12.69
N ASP A 100 17.93 -5.62 13.42
CA ASP A 100 18.44 -6.68 14.29
C ASP A 100 18.51 -7.97 13.45
N PRO A 101 19.65 -8.67 13.41
CA PRO A 101 19.89 -9.77 12.51
C PRO A 101 19.34 -11.09 13.09
N SER A 102 18.02 -11.31 13.02
CA SER A 102 17.44 -12.64 13.30
C SER A 102 16.99 -13.33 12.02
N THR A 103 17.79 -14.34 11.62
CA THR A 103 17.56 -15.54 10.77
C THR A 103 16.74 -15.50 9.47
N LEU A 104 16.02 -14.43 9.14
CA LEU A 104 15.30 -14.22 7.88
C LEU A 104 15.74 -12.92 7.17
N THR A 105 16.77 -12.27 7.69
CA THR A 105 17.50 -11.13 7.09
C THR A 105 17.92 -11.51 5.67
N GLY A 106 17.14 -11.09 4.68
CA GLY A 106 17.35 -11.43 3.26
C GLY A 106 16.10 -11.86 2.49
N ARG A 107 14.99 -12.23 3.16
CA ARG A 107 13.78 -12.74 2.46
C ARG A 107 12.68 -11.73 2.16
N LEU A 108 12.64 -10.62 2.90
CA LEU A 108 11.69 -9.53 2.65
C LEU A 108 12.45 -8.26 2.27
N PRO A 109 12.07 -7.57 1.19
CA PRO A 109 12.57 -6.23 0.91
C PRO A 109 12.08 -5.28 2.01
N PRO A 110 12.57 -4.03 2.06
CA PRO A 110 11.95 -3.01 2.90
C PRO A 110 10.45 -2.94 2.60
N LEU A 111 9.64 -2.78 3.63
CA LEU A 111 8.18 -2.89 3.55
C LEU A 111 7.52 -1.52 3.81
N ALA A 112 6.35 -1.34 3.22
CA ALA A 112 5.46 -0.21 3.44
C ALA A 112 4.06 -0.73 3.77
N VAL A 113 3.30 0.02 4.57
CA VAL A 113 1.92 -0.34 4.92
C VAL A 113 0.97 0.76 4.55
N LYS A 114 -0.21 0.39 4.03
CA LYS A 114 -1.37 1.27 3.93
C LYS A 114 -2.41 0.81 4.94
N ILE A 115 -2.84 1.69 5.82
CA ILE A 115 -3.77 1.37 6.90
C ILE A 115 -5.09 2.07 6.64
N ALA A 116 -6.18 1.31 6.59
CA ALA A 116 -7.54 1.84 6.51
C ALA A 116 -8.28 1.59 7.81
N ARG A 117 -9.04 2.59 8.24
CA ARG A 117 -9.95 2.51 9.37
C ARG A 117 -11.39 2.36 8.90
N PHE A 118 -12.32 2.31 9.85
CA PHE A 118 -13.74 2.38 9.61
C PHE A 118 -14.10 3.44 8.55
N GLY A 119 -14.85 3.02 7.52
CA GLY A 119 -15.27 3.85 6.41
C GLY A 119 -14.37 3.83 5.16
N TYR A 120 -13.14 3.30 5.25
CA TYR A 120 -12.19 3.22 4.12
C TYR A 120 -11.80 1.78 3.75
N LYS A 121 -12.49 0.80 4.33
CA LYS A 121 -12.23 -0.63 4.12
C LYS A 121 -12.42 -1.04 2.66
N ARG A 122 -13.54 -0.58 2.07
CA ARG A 122 -13.94 -0.98 0.73
C ARG A 122 -12.87 -0.56 -0.26
N GLU A 123 -12.36 0.65 -0.11
CA GLU A 123 -11.43 1.24 -1.01
C GLU A 123 -10.04 0.57 -0.85
N LEU A 124 -9.60 0.24 0.38
CA LEU A 124 -8.35 -0.52 0.56
C LEU A 124 -8.47 -1.95 0.02
N LEU A 125 -9.66 -2.56 0.15
CA LEU A 125 -9.98 -3.87 -0.43
C LEU A 125 -9.97 -3.84 -1.96
N LEU A 126 -10.52 -2.79 -2.57
CA LEU A 126 -10.47 -2.56 -4.01
C LEU A 126 -9.02 -2.39 -4.47
N GLU A 127 -8.22 -1.58 -3.76
CA GLU A 127 -6.80 -1.42 -4.07
C GLU A 127 -6.04 -2.74 -3.99
N ALA A 128 -6.25 -3.52 -2.92
CA ALA A 128 -5.67 -4.86 -2.77
C ALA A 128 -6.08 -5.80 -3.91
N SER A 129 -7.32 -5.69 -4.40
CA SER A 129 -7.79 -6.47 -5.55
C SER A 129 -7.05 -6.12 -6.84
N VAL A 130 -6.70 -4.85 -7.06
CA VAL A 130 -5.88 -4.44 -8.22
C VAL A 130 -4.49 -5.07 -8.14
N TYR A 131 -3.85 -5.05 -6.96
CA TYR A 131 -2.55 -5.72 -6.79
C TYR A 131 -2.62 -7.22 -7.11
N LYS A 132 -3.71 -7.89 -6.71
CA LYS A 132 -3.95 -9.30 -7.01
C LYS A 132 -4.14 -9.56 -8.51
N GLU A 133 -4.87 -8.71 -9.22
CA GLU A 133 -5.05 -8.81 -10.68
C GLU A 133 -3.74 -8.57 -11.44
N LEU A 134 -2.91 -7.65 -10.95
CA LEU A 134 -1.63 -7.27 -11.55
C LEU A 134 -0.44 -8.04 -10.96
N GLU A 135 -0.67 -9.26 -10.47
CA GLU A 135 0.34 -10.10 -9.83
C GLU A 135 1.63 -10.23 -10.67
N HIS A 136 1.49 -10.45 -11.98
CA HIS A 136 2.62 -10.61 -12.89
C HIS A 136 3.46 -9.34 -13.10
N LEU A 137 2.93 -8.16 -12.75
CA LEU A 137 3.65 -6.88 -12.78
C LEU A 137 4.33 -6.54 -11.45
N GLN A 138 4.03 -7.30 -10.38
CA GLN A 138 4.60 -7.06 -9.06
C GLN A 138 6.12 -7.32 -9.05
N GLY A 139 6.87 -6.38 -8.48
CA GLY A 139 8.34 -6.42 -8.47
C GLY A 139 8.97 -6.00 -9.80
N VAL A 140 8.16 -5.61 -10.80
CA VAL A 140 8.61 -5.08 -12.09
C VAL A 140 8.14 -3.64 -12.26
N SER A 141 6.81 -3.46 -12.35
CA SER A 141 6.16 -2.18 -12.63
C SER A 141 5.31 -1.67 -11.45
N ILE A 142 4.94 -2.55 -10.51
CA ILE A 142 4.21 -2.20 -9.29
C ILE A 142 4.85 -2.89 -8.07
N PRO A 143 4.69 -2.37 -6.85
CA PRO A 143 5.29 -3.00 -5.68
C PRO A 143 4.68 -4.39 -5.43
N ARG A 144 5.48 -5.31 -4.88
CA ARG A 144 4.96 -6.60 -4.42
C ARG A 144 3.95 -6.39 -3.29
N CYS A 145 2.82 -7.06 -3.37
CA CYS A 145 1.78 -7.09 -2.36
C CYS A 145 1.92 -8.37 -1.54
N TYR A 146 2.21 -8.20 -0.26
CA TYR A 146 2.38 -9.32 0.67
C TYR A 146 1.06 -9.78 1.27
N GLY A 147 0.01 -8.97 1.23
CA GLY A 147 -1.32 -9.37 1.68
C GLY A 147 -2.12 -8.22 2.26
N LEU A 148 -3.41 -8.48 2.44
CA LEU A 148 -4.34 -7.64 3.17
C LEU A 148 -4.65 -8.31 4.51
N PHE A 149 -4.60 -7.54 5.58
CA PHE A 149 -4.78 -8.02 6.94
C PHE A 149 -5.87 -7.23 7.65
N GLU A 150 -6.60 -7.86 8.56
CA GLU A 150 -7.69 -7.24 9.31
C GLU A 150 -7.63 -7.65 10.79
N ASP A 151 -8.02 -6.73 11.66
CA ASP A 151 -8.24 -6.97 13.09
C ASP A 151 -9.45 -6.18 13.59
N THR A 152 -10.21 -6.78 14.50
CA THR A 152 -11.41 -6.21 15.13
C THR A 152 -11.24 -6.21 16.63
N ASP A 153 -10.59 -5.20 17.17
CA ASP A 153 -10.48 -5.03 18.62
C ASP A 153 -11.42 -3.92 19.09
N GLU A 154 -12.42 -4.30 19.90
CA GLU A 154 -13.40 -3.37 20.49
C GLU A 154 -12.83 -2.56 21.65
N HIS A 155 -11.73 -3.04 22.27
CA HIS A 155 -11.10 -2.42 23.43
C HIS A 155 -10.00 -1.42 23.07
N VAL A 156 -9.62 -1.38 21.81
CA VAL A 156 -8.55 -0.51 21.33
C VAL A 156 -9.09 0.86 20.91
N SER A 157 -8.43 1.90 21.41
CA SER A 157 -8.53 3.23 20.84
C SER A 157 -7.42 3.38 19.79
N ILE A 158 -7.79 3.52 18.53
CA ILE A 158 -6.81 3.80 17.48
C ILE A 158 -6.43 5.28 17.61
N SER A 159 -5.14 5.59 17.80
CA SER A 159 -4.68 6.98 17.94
C SER A 159 -5.27 7.84 16.85
N GLU A 160 -5.77 9.03 17.16
CA GLU A 160 -6.06 10.00 16.11
C GLU A 160 -4.77 10.34 15.34
N LEU A 161 -4.88 11.02 14.20
CA LEU A 161 -3.74 11.31 13.32
C LEU A 161 -2.53 11.82 14.13
N PRO A 162 -1.28 11.57 13.68
CA PRO A 162 -0.10 11.84 14.48
C PRO A 162 -0.04 13.27 15.05
N PRO A 163 0.47 13.46 16.28
CA PRO A 163 0.56 14.78 16.94
C PRO A 163 1.33 15.83 16.13
N GLU A 164 2.11 15.44 15.12
CA GLU A 164 2.79 16.42 14.26
C GLU A 164 1.82 17.26 13.41
N PHE A 165 0.56 16.84 13.27
CA PHE A 165 -0.49 17.74 12.74
C PHE A 165 -0.74 18.92 13.68
N ASP A 166 -0.71 18.72 15.00
CA ASP A 166 -0.90 19.78 15.99
C ASP A 166 0.28 20.77 16.03
N ALA A 167 1.42 20.40 15.44
CA ALA A 167 2.63 21.23 15.35
C ALA A 167 2.65 22.17 14.13
N LEU A 168 1.70 22.06 13.19
CA LEU A 168 1.60 22.99 12.06
C LEU A 168 1.21 24.40 12.54
N PRO A 169 1.73 25.49 11.92
CA PRO A 169 1.27 26.84 12.21
C PRO A 169 -0.25 26.92 12.12
N ARG A 170 -0.91 27.52 13.12
CA ARG A 170 -2.38 27.52 13.29
C ARG A 170 -3.16 27.84 12.00
N GLU A 171 -2.66 28.74 11.15
CA GLU A 171 -3.27 29.11 9.87
C GLU A 171 -3.24 27.98 8.83
N GLN A 172 -2.09 27.30 8.67
CA GLN A 172 -1.92 26.18 7.73
C GLN A 172 -2.61 24.93 8.25
N HIS A 173 -2.49 24.68 9.56
CA HIS A 173 -3.26 23.65 10.25
C HIS A 173 -4.74 23.86 10.00
N ARG A 174 -5.29 25.04 10.29
CA ARG A 174 -6.73 25.32 10.15
C ARG A 174 -7.22 25.12 8.71
N LYS A 175 -6.45 25.49 7.68
CA LYS A 175 -6.86 25.33 6.27
C LYS A 175 -6.87 23.86 5.83
N LEU A 176 -5.77 23.14 6.04
CA LEU A 176 -5.65 21.72 5.66
C LEU A 176 -6.55 20.82 6.52
N TRP A 177 -6.64 21.12 7.82
CA TRP A 177 -7.48 20.41 8.78
C TRP A 177 -8.95 20.69 8.50
N HIS A 178 -9.43 21.93 8.35
CA HIS A 178 -10.87 22.15 8.14
C HIS A 178 -11.40 21.53 6.85
N GLU A 179 -10.69 21.60 5.72
CA GLU A 179 -11.22 21.02 4.47
C GLU A 179 -11.13 19.48 4.48
N LYS A 180 -9.96 18.91 4.81
CA LYS A 180 -9.78 17.44 4.75
C LYS A 180 -10.42 16.72 5.93
N LEU A 181 -10.37 17.29 7.13
CA LEU A 181 -10.96 16.68 8.31
C LEU A 181 -12.48 16.81 8.32
N GLU A 182 -13.07 17.93 7.88
CA GLU A 182 -14.54 18.00 7.83
C GLU A 182 -15.10 17.08 6.75
N LEU A 183 -14.41 16.88 5.63
CA LEU A 183 -14.75 15.84 4.65
C LEU A 183 -14.60 14.44 5.26
N ALA A 184 -13.47 14.14 5.90
CA ALA A 184 -13.25 12.85 6.53
C ALA A 184 -14.23 12.59 7.69
N LYS A 185 -14.58 13.61 8.49
CA LYS A 185 -15.59 13.53 9.55
C LYS A 185 -16.99 13.40 8.98
N GLN A 186 -17.34 14.10 7.91
CA GLN A 186 -18.62 13.95 7.24
C GLN A 186 -18.76 12.55 6.67
N GLU A 187 -17.71 12.01 6.05
CA GLU A 187 -17.69 10.65 5.52
C GLU A 187 -17.69 9.61 6.63
N LEU A 188 -16.97 9.83 7.72
CA LEU A 188 -17.02 8.97 8.90
C LEU A 188 -18.41 9.01 9.56
N ARG A 189 -19.06 10.17 9.62
CA ARG A 189 -20.44 10.34 10.10
C ARG A 189 -21.43 9.66 9.17
N PHE A 190 -21.27 9.81 7.86
CA PHE A 190 -22.07 9.16 6.83
C PHE A 190 -21.93 7.64 6.95
N ASN A 191 -20.70 7.13 7.02
CA ASN A 191 -20.41 5.71 7.18
C ASN A 191 -20.90 5.16 8.53
N ARG A 192 -20.82 5.94 9.62
CA ARG A 192 -21.42 5.55 10.91
C ARG A 192 -22.95 5.50 10.83
N ALA A 193 -23.57 6.41 10.09
CA ALA A 193 -25.01 6.40 9.87
C ALA A 193 -25.47 5.20 9.02
N HIS A 194 -24.66 4.78 8.04
CA HIS A 194 -25.01 3.69 7.12
C HIS A 194 -24.66 2.30 7.66
N ASN A 195 -23.59 2.17 8.45
CA ASN A 195 -23.19 0.90 9.06
C ASN A 195 -23.83 0.67 10.44
N GLY A 196 -24.68 1.59 10.88
CA GLY A 196 -25.40 1.55 12.16
C GLY A 196 -24.54 1.91 13.38
N PRO A 197 -25.20 2.31 14.49
CA PRO A 197 -24.55 2.45 15.80
C PRO A 197 -24.12 1.06 16.28
N GLY A 198 -22.86 0.70 15.99
CA GLY A 198 -22.32 -0.63 16.27
C GLY A 198 -21.33 -1.15 15.21
N GLY A 199 -21.04 -0.38 14.16
CA GLY A 199 -19.97 -0.74 13.22
C GLY A 199 -18.67 -1.04 13.97
N SER A 200 -18.12 -2.24 13.77
CA SER A 200 -16.91 -2.70 14.46
C SER A 200 -15.73 -1.76 14.17
N ASN A 201 -14.88 -1.54 15.19
CA ASN A 201 -13.64 -0.75 15.11
C ASN A 201 -12.55 -1.49 14.34
N THR A 202 -12.89 -1.98 13.16
CA THR A 202 -11.97 -2.78 12.40
C THR A 202 -10.91 -1.92 11.73
N VAL A 203 -9.67 -2.42 11.77
CA VAL A 203 -8.53 -1.88 11.06
C VAL A 203 -8.14 -2.84 9.96
N MET A 204 -7.92 -2.32 8.76
CA MET A 204 -7.34 -3.08 7.65
C MET A 204 -5.95 -2.55 7.32
N LEU A 205 -5.05 -3.44 6.94
CA LEU A 205 -3.67 -3.12 6.59
C LEU A 205 -3.28 -3.86 5.31
N LEU A 206 -2.86 -3.12 4.29
CA LEU A 206 -2.29 -3.64 3.06
C LEU A 206 -0.76 -3.54 3.14
N LEU A 207 -0.09 -4.69 3.11
CA LEU A 207 1.37 -4.80 3.25
C LEU A 207 2.00 -4.86 1.85
N LEU A 208 2.90 -3.91 1.57
CA LEU A 208 3.52 -3.73 0.27
C LEU A 208 5.05 -3.71 0.37
N GLU A 209 5.72 -3.99 -0.74
CA GLU A 209 7.12 -3.64 -0.94
C GLU A 209 7.28 -2.13 -0.92
N ARG A 210 8.26 -1.66 -0.16
CA ARG A 210 8.64 -0.27 -0.11
C ARG A 210 9.38 0.10 -1.37
N LEU A 211 9.02 1.25 -1.92
CA LEU A 211 9.65 1.84 -3.08
C LEU A 211 10.57 2.99 -2.66
N GLY A 212 11.35 3.49 -3.60
CA GLY A 212 12.22 4.63 -3.43
C GLY A 212 11.45 5.97 -3.40
N GLY A 213 12.20 7.05 -3.62
CA GLY A 213 11.65 8.40 -3.68
C GLY A 213 10.77 8.64 -4.91
N ARG A 214 10.18 9.84 -4.99
CA ARG A 214 9.48 10.28 -6.20
C ARG A 214 10.48 10.53 -7.32
N LEU A 215 10.03 10.53 -8.58
CA LEU A 215 10.80 11.11 -9.69
C LEU A 215 11.16 12.57 -9.40
N PRO A 216 12.07 13.28 -10.08
CA PRO A 216 12.21 14.73 -9.89
C PRO A 216 11.13 15.54 -10.64
N ILE A 217 10.59 16.63 -10.06
CA ILE A 217 9.69 17.57 -10.77
C ILE A 217 10.51 18.54 -11.60
N GLY A 218 10.04 18.86 -12.82
CA GLY A 218 10.61 19.93 -13.64
C GLY A 218 11.95 19.60 -14.28
N VAL A 219 12.39 18.33 -14.18
CA VAL A 219 13.59 17.82 -14.82
C VAL A 219 13.17 17.02 -16.04
N ASP A 220 13.89 17.18 -17.16
CA ASP A 220 13.71 16.29 -18.31
C ASP A 220 14.11 14.86 -17.91
N LEU A 221 13.13 13.97 -17.96
CA LEU A 221 13.29 12.57 -17.58
C LEU A 221 14.19 11.79 -18.55
N GLY A 222 14.45 12.36 -19.73
CA GLY A 222 15.17 11.68 -20.81
C GLY A 222 14.29 10.65 -21.54
N PRO A 223 14.75 10.19 -22.71
CA PRO A 223 13.96 9.30 -23.58
C PRO A 223 13.75 7.91 -22.97
N GLU A 224 14.74 7.38 -22.25
CA GLU A 224 14.66 6.04 -21.64
C GLU A 224 13.56 5.97 -20.57
N LEU A 225 13.58 6.89 -19.60
CA LEU A 225 12.58 6.91 -18.53
C LEU A 225 11.17 7.19 -19.05
N ARG A 226 11.03 8.00 -20.11
CA ARG A 226 9.74 8.22 -20.76
C ARG A 226 9.21 6.94 -21.40
N ALA A 227 10.09 6.16 -22.05
CA ALA A 227 9.73 4.87 -22.61
C ALA A 227 9.32 3.87 -21.51
N ASP A 228 10.07 3.80 -20.40
CA ASP A 228 9.72 2.95 -19.26
C ASP A 228 8.35 3.29 -18.66
N LEU A 229 8.04 4.60 -18.52
CA LEU A 229 6.73 5.04 -18.05
C LEU A 229 5.61 4.69 -19.03
N HIS A 230 5.86 4.83 -20.33
CA HIS A 230 4.89 4.44 -21.35
C HIS A 230 4.61 2.93 -21.29
N ALA A 231 5.65 2.10 -21.24
CA ALA A 231 5.53 0.65 -21.10
C ALA A 231 4.77 0.24 -19.84
N LEU A 232 5.04 0.90 -18.70
CA LEU A 232 4.30 0.67 -17.45
C LEU A 232 2.80 0.96 -17.61
N LEU A 233 2.44 2.07 -18.26
CA LEU A 233 1.04 2.44 -18.47
C LEU A 233 0.36 1.48 -19.45
N GLU A 234 1.07 1.07 -20.49
CA GLU A 234 0.61 0.09 -21.48
C GLU A 234 0.35 -1.28 -20.83
N ASP A 235 1.25 -1.76 -19.97
CA ASP A 235 1.08 -3.01 -19.23
C ASP A 235 -0.20 -3.00 -18.38
N MET A 236 -0.51 -1.90 -17.68
CA MET A 236 -1.75 -1.78 -16.92
C MET A 236 -2.99 -1.71 -17.81
N ALA A 237 -2.90 -0.97 -18.93
CA ALA A 237 -4.00 -0.82 -19.88
C ALA A 237 -4.37 -2.16 -20.55
N ILE A 238 -3.37 -2.98 -20.91
CA ILE A 238 -3.58 -4.33 -21.47
C ILE A 238 -4.37 -5.22 -20.50
N GLN A 239 -4.23 -5.01 -19.19
CA GLN A 239 -4.96 -5.75 -18.15
C GLN A 239 -6.35 -5.18 -17.87
N GLY A 240 -6.75 -4.10 -18.54
CA GLY A 240 -8.02 -3.42 -18.29
C GLY A 240 -8.06 -2.67 -16.96
N VAL A 241 -6.90 -2.37 -16.38
CA VAL A 241 -6.82 -1.57 -15.16
C VAL A 241 -6.69 -0.11 -15.56
N PHE A 242 -7.78 0.63 -15.40
CA PHE A 242 -7.81 2.07 -15.60
C PHE A 242 -7.41 2.80 -14.33
N TYR A 243 -6.24 3.45 -14.37
CA TYR A 243 -5.73 4.22 -13.25
C TYR A 243 -6.07 5.70 -13.43
N ASN A 244 -7.12 6.18 -12.77
CA ASN A 244 -7.60 7.56 -12.91
C ASN A 244 -6.75 8.60 -12.16
N ASP A 245 -5.74 8.17 -11.40
CA ASP A 245 -4.89 9.06 -10.58
C ASP A 245 -3.41 9.00 -10.98
N ILE A 246 -3.11 8.92 -12.28
CA ILE A 246 -1.72 9.04 -12.79
C ILE A 246 -1.23 10.45 -12.51
N ARG A 247 -0.64 10.65 -11.33
CA ARG A 247 0.01 11.91 -10.93
C ARG A 247 1.44 11.62 -10.56
N TYR A 248 2.28 12.62 -10.75
CA TYR A 248 3.71 12.53 -10.49
C TYR A 248 4.03 11.99 -9.08
N TYR A 249 3.23 12.31 -8.06
CA TYR A 249 3.46 11.83 -6.69
C TYR A 249 3.11 10.34 -6.47
N ASN A 250 2.42 9.68 -7.41
CA ASN A 250 2.12 8.24 -7.38
C ASN A 250 3.15 7.42 -8.17
N ILE A 251 4.12 8.08 -8.83
CA ILE A 251 5.19 7.42 -9.59
C ILE A 251 6.46 7.45 -8.75
N LEU A 252 6.93 6.26 -8.35
CA LEU A 252 8.05 6.11 -7.44
C LEU A 252 9.23 5.44 -8.13
N GLN A 253 10.42 5.84 -7.71
CA GLN A 253 11.67 5.19 -8.10
C GLN A 253 11.78 3.84 -7.40
N PRO A 254 12.52 2.87 -7.96
CA PRO A 254 12.95 1.70 -7.22
C PRO A 254 13.83 2.14 -6.04
N LEU A 255 13.90 1.31 -5.00
CA LEU A 255 14.95 1.46 -4.00
C LEU A 255 16.32 1.25 -4.69
N PRO A 256 17.34 2.08 -4.39
CA PRO A 256 18.69 1.83 -4.89
C PRO A 256 19.18 0.48 -4.35
N SER A 257 19.60 -0.42 -5.25
CA SER A 257 20.08 -1.76 -4.90
C SER A 257 21.26 -1.71 -3.91
N PRO A 258 21.40 -2.69 -2.99
CA PRO A 258 20.46 -3.77 -2.62
C PRO A 258 19.76 -3.47 -1.27
N PRO A 259 18.48 -3.88 -1.04
CA PRO A 259 17.95 -5.22 -1.32
C PRO A 259 16.53 -5.15 -1.93
N GLY A 260 16.47 -5.03 -3.25
CA GLY A 260 15.28 -5.37 -4.01
C GLY A 260 15.62 -6.64 -4.79
N PHE A 261 14.79 -7.68 -4.68
CA PHE A 261 14.96 -8.86 -5.51
C PHE A 261 14.92 -8.44 -6.97
N SER A 262 15.88 -8.94 -7.78
CA SER A 262 15.90 -8.69 -9.21
C SER A 262 14.49 -8.86 -9.75
N GLY A 263 13.94 -7.78 -10.31
CA GLY A 263 12.65 -7.85 -10.98
C GLY A 263 12.72 -8.98 -12.01
N MET A 264 11.67 -9.79 -12.09
CA MET A 264 11.56 -10.71 -13.21
C MET A 264 11.66 -9.87 -14.48
N ILE A 265 12.60 -10.20 -15.37
CA ILE A 265 12.66 -9.56 -16.68
C ILE A 265 11.40 -10.01 -17.41
N TYR A 266 10.38 -9.16 -17.45
CA TYR A 266 9.18 -9.43 -18.23
C TYR A 266 9.51 -9.13 -19.70
N GLY A 267 9.66 -10.20 -20.47
CA GLY A 267 10.41 -10.23 -21.74
C GLY A 267 9.80 -9.51 -22.93
N ILE A 268 8.89 -8.55 -22.73
CA ILE A 268 8.24 -7.85 -23.84
C ILE A 268 8.58 -6.35 -23.87
N TYR A 269 8.73 -5.65 -22.74
CA TYR A 269 8.82 -4.18 -22.79
C TYR A 269 9.79 -3.47 -21.83
N HIS A 270 10.43 -4.15 -20.87
CA HIS A 270 11.21 -3.43 -19.86
C HIS A 270 12.72 -3.41 -20.15
N GLY A 271 13.26 -2.21 -20.33
CA GLY A 271 14.69 -1.94 -20.24
C GLY A 271 15.21 -2.22 -18.82
N LYS A 272 16.53 -2.25 -18.64
CA LYS A 272 17.19 -2.65 -17.37
C LYS A 272 16.87 -1.75 -16.16
N GLY A 273 16.10 -0.68 -16.31
CA GLY A 273 15.79 0.29 -15.27
C GLY A 273 14.39 0.12 -14.68
N GLY A 274 14.14 -0.90 -13.86
CA GLY A 274 12.84 -1.08 -13.21
C GLY A 274 12.33 0.20 -12.52
N ARG A 275 11.06 0.54 -12.72
CA ARG A 275 10.35 1.69 -12.12
C ARG A 275 8.99 1.24 -11.64
N PHE A 276 8.46 1.89 -10.60
CA PHE A 276 7.29 1.39 -9.91
C PHE A 276 6.18 2.43 -9.78
N MET A 277 4.93 2.04 -10.05
CA MET A 277 3.76 2.86 -9.75
C MET A 277 3.11 2.39 -8.45
N ASN A 278 2.84 3.35 -7.56
CA ASN A 278 2.01 3.11 -6.38
C ASN A 278 0.54 3.31 -6.77
N LEU A 279 -0.24 2.25 -6.69
CA LEU A 279 -1.63 2.25 -7.11
C LEU A 279 -2.52 2.74 -5.96
N ARG A 280 -3.42 3.68 -6.25
CA ARG A 280 -4.61 4.10 -5.51
C ARG A 280 -5.85 3.98 -6.38
N THR A 281 -6.83 3.21 -5.94
CA THR A 281 -8.16 3.23 -6.57
C THR A 281 -8.92 4.47 -6.11
N ASN A 282 -9.20 5.40 -7.01
CA ASN A 282 -10.12 6.51 -6.77
C ASN A 282 -11.44 6.21 -7.48
N ASP A 283 -12.44 5.75 -6.74
CA ASP A 283 -13.83 5.76 -7.22
C ASP A 283 -14.46 7.16 -7.09
N LYS A 284 -13.79 8.13 -6.41
CA LYS A 284 -14.23 9.53 -6.30
C LYS A 284 -13.06 10.53 -6.33
N PRO A 285 -13.19 11.68 -7.04
CA PRO A 285 -12.10 12.63 -7.26
C PRO A 285 -11.70 13.52 -6.07
N SER A 286 -12.14 13.27 -4.84
CA SER A 286 -11.88 14.18 -3.69
C SER A 286 -11.46 13.51 -2.37
N CYS A 287 -11.43 12.19 -2.28
CA CYS A 287 -11.11 11.53 -1.01
C CYS A 287 -9.60 11.33 -0.86
N THR A 288 -8.92 12.34 -0.31
CA THR A 288 -7.61 12.14 0.32
C THR A 288 -7.80 11.15 1.47
N TYR A 289 -7.52 9.89 1.18
CA TYR A 289 -7.45 8.82 2.14
C TYR A 289 -6.64 9.18 3.38
N ASN A 290 -7.17 8.85 4.56
CA ASN A 290 -6.39 8.60 5.77
C ASN A 290 -5.66 7.24 5.71
N ALA A 291 -5.27 6.80 4.50
CA ALA A 291 -4.30 5.73 4.35
C ALA A 291 -2.94 6.32 4.72
N ILE A 292 -2.60 6.19 6.00
CA ILE A 292 -1.28 6.59 6.48
C ILE A 292 -0.32 5.56 5.90
N CYS A 293 0.43 5.96 4.87
CA CYS A 293 1.61 5.23 4.45
C CYS A 293 2.66 5.39 5.55
N LYS A 294 2.84 4.37 6.40
CA LYS A 294 3.86 4.38 7.44
C LYS A 294 5.09 3.58 6.99
N ASP A 295 6.26 4.13 7.28
CA ASP A 295 7.52 3.41 7.14
C ASP A 295 7.68 2.43 8.30
N ILE A 296 8.07 1.19 7.97
CA ILE A 296 8.37 0.15 8.95
C ILE A 296 9.81 0.31 9.40
N LYS A 297 10.03 0.47 10.71
CA LYS A 297 11.37 0.61 11.29
C LYS A 297 12.00 -0.69 11.74
N ARG A 298 11.18 -1.64 12.14
CA ARG A 298 11.65 -2.95 12.56
C ARG A 298 10.65 -3.96 12.04
N THR A 299 11.19 -4.93 11.35
CA THR A 299 10.47 -6.12 10.91
C THR A 299 11.15 -7.27 11.60
N SER A 300 10.41 -8.04 12.39
CA SER A 300 10.86 -9.37 12.79
C SER A 300 9.89 -10.40 12.22
N ILE A 301 10.41 -11.56 11.84
CA ILE A 301 9.59 -12.64 11.26
C ILE A 301 9.83 -13.87 12.10
N THR A 302 8.76 -14.52 12.53
CA THR A 302 8.81 -15.81 13.21
C THR A 302 8.01 -16.82 12.40
N SER A 303 8.56 -18.03 12.27
CA SER A 303 7.83 -19.18 11.75
C SER A 303 7.34 -20.00 12.93
N SER A 304 6.08 -20.41 12.94
CA SER A 304 5.49 -21.22 14.02
C SER A 304 5.97 -22.67 14.05
N GLY A 305 6.73 -23.13 13.05
CA GLY A 305 7.33 -24.46 13.08
C GLY A 305 8.07 -24.81 11.81
N LEU A 306 9.36 -25.13 11.97
CA LEU A 306 10.04 -26.20 11.24
C LEU A 306 10.75 -27.08 12.27
#